data_AF-A0A963URB0-F1
#
_entry.id   AF-A0A963URB0-F1
#
_cell.length_a   1.000
_cell.length_b   1.000
_cell.length_c   1.000
_cell.angle_alpha   90.00
_cell.angle_beta   90.00
_cell.angle_gamma   90.00
#
_symmetry.space_group_name_H-M   'P 1'
#
loop_
_entity.id
_entity.type
_entity.pdbx_description
1 polymer ?
#
loop_
_entity_poly.entity_id
_entity_poly.type
_entity_poly.pdbx_seq_one_letter_code
_entity_poly.pdbx_strand_id
1 'polypeptide(L)'
;DRDAWSGSGVEICTWHSAKGREWPITFVAGLDQSIAERPGTLRAEFESFDHLASVLDNAGLGFLPDFAAPESQQAFAEARHPEDMKDAARKLYVALTRARDRLILVLPKERRTARTQPERMIDILRDHAGLSVNDGEISLCGRAFEARIFDGNVESPDSAGIIENVGYALFGERRVLSLTGKTAWRRSPSTFANPIDEPASHLTTYNLGSPISDRALADPAARGTAWHLAFRVLVQHPDKADQLEAATGLPKDTLGEIEAQARALASWLSDQGFDRLHFELPIQEVAADGSETNAIIDLLAAGQNSLLIVDHKSGACPDPEARFATYLPQLAAYAELIRKEWPDKQIKGIAINWMSEGTLSLSRVPQEVLT
;
A
#
# COMPACT_ATOMS: atom_id res chain seq x y z
N ASP A 1 -11.09 -12.44 -10.25
CA ASP A 1 -10.08 -11.88 -11.16
C ASP A 1 -10.04 -10.36 -11.15
N ARG A 2 -9.15 -9.79 -10.31
CA ARG A 2 -8.77 -8.38 -10.35
C ARG A 2 -7.76 -8.08 -11.48
N ASP A 3 -7.29 -9.11 -12.18
CA ASP A 3 -6.27 -9.01 -13.24
C ASP A 3 -6.85 -8.66 -14.63
N ALA A 4 -8.17 -8.64 -14.77
CA ALA A 4 -8.82 -8.31 -16.05
C ALA A 4 -8.65 -6.83 -16.48
N TRP A 5 -8.12 -5.98 -15.61
CA TRP A 5 -7.96 -4.53 -15.86
C TRP A 5 -6.51 -4.09 -16.04
N SER A 6 -5.53 -4.97 -15.85
CA SER A 6 -4.12 -4.65 -16.06
C SER A 6 -3.67 -5.19 -17.40
N GLY A 7 -3.50 -4.31 -18.38
CA GLY A 7 -2.74 -4.66 -19.57
C GLY A 7 -1.33 -5.10 -19.14
N SER A 8 -0.78 -6.15 -19.74
CA SER A 8 0.63 -6.50 -19.55
C SER A 8 1.49 -5.43 -20.22
N GLY A 9 1.81 -4.33 -19.53
CA GLY A 9 2.59 -3.24 -20.10
C GLY A 9 2.62 -1.95 -19.27
N VAL A 10 3.23 -0.91 -19.84
CA VAL A 10 3.25 0.45 -19.28
C VAL A 10 2.00 1.20 -19.72
N GLU A 11 1.26 1.76 -18.77
CA GLU A 11 0.10 2.61 -19.04
C GLU A 11 0.44 4.07 -18.76
N ILE A 12 0.25 4.93 -19.76
CA ILE A 12 0.37 6.39 -19.62
C ILE A 12 -1.05 6.95 -19.54
N CYS A 13 -1.37 7.62 -18.43
CA CYS A 13 -2.67 8.21 -18.24
C CYS A 13 -2.57 9.56 -17.51
N THR A 14 -3.62 10.36 -17.60
CA THR A 14 -3.74 11.59 -16.82
C THR A 14 -4.09 11.26 -15.36
N TRP A 15 -3.80 12.17 -14.43
CA TRP A 15 -4.14 11.99 -13.02
C TRP A 15 -5.66 11.78 -12.81
N HIS A 16 -6.51 12.43 -13.61
CA HIS A 16 -7.97 12.24 -13.55
C HIS A 16 -8.39 10.83 -13.96
N SER A 17 -7.85 10.32 -15.07
CA SER A 17 -8.15 8.97 -15.57
C SER A 17 -7.62 7.85 -14.68
N ALA A 18 -6.71 8.16 -13.77
CA ALA A 18 -6.16 7.21 -12.80
C ALA A 18 -7.10 6.95 -11.60
N LYS A 19 -8.16 7.76 -11.43
CA LYS A 19 -9.12 7.59 -10.34
C LYS A 19 -9.74 6.18 -10.38
N GLY A 20 -9.71 5.50 -9.23
CA GLY A 20 -10.25 4.14 -9.07
C GLY A 20 -9.37 3.03 -9.66
N ARG A 21 -8.19 3.38 -10.17
CA ARG A 21 -7.18 2.43 -10.66
C ARG A 21 -5.98 2.43 -9.73
N GLU A 22 -5.25 1.33 -9.74
CA GLU A 22 -4.00 1.16 -9.00
C GLU A 22 -3.03 0.30 -9.81
N TRP A 23 -1.75 0.61 -9.70
CA TRP A 23 -0.68 -0.16 -10.35
C TRP A 23 0.37 -0.59 -9.34
N PRO A 24 1.03 -1.74 -9.58
CA PRO A 24 2.11 -2.20 -8.71
C PRO A 24 3.23 -1.16 -8.53
N ILE A 25 3.55 -0.43 -9.59
CA ILE A 25 4.49 0.69 -9.60
C ILE A 25 3.80 1.87 -10.28
N THR A 26 3.85 3.05 -9.66
CA THR A 26 3.35 4.29 -10.25
C THR A 26 4.45 5.33 -10.31
N PHE A 27 4.68 5.88 -11.50
CA PHE A 27 5.46 7.10 -11.69
C PHE A 27 4.52 8.30 -11.69
N VAL A 28 4.66 9.20 -10.73
CA VAL A 28 3.94 10.47 -10.70
C VAL A 28 4.80 11.53 -11.37
N ALA A 29 4.53 11.73 -12.66
CA ALA A 29 5.04 12.84 -13.45
C ALA A 29 4.07 14.03 -13.45
N GLY A 30 4.54 15.22 -13.86
CA GLY A 30 3.72 16.42 -13.95
C GLY A 30 3.57 17.21 -12.64
N LEU A 31 4.45 16.97 -11.66
CA LEU A 31 4.48 17.76 -10.41
C LEU A 31 4.86 19.24 -10.66
N ASP A 32 5.36 19.57 -11.84
CA ASP A 32 5.64 20.94 -12.29
C ASP A 32 4.42 21.67 -12.90
N GLN A 33 3.28 20.99 -13.06
CA GLN A 33 2.06 21.60 -13.59
C GLN A 33 1.54 22.73 -12.71
N SER A 34 0.99 23.76 -13.35
CA SER A 34 0.34 24.90 -12.70
C SER A 34 -0.94 24.48 -11.99
N ILE A 35 -1.17 25.05 -10.82
CA ILE A 35 -2.41 24.89 -10.02
C ILE A 35 -3.54 25.75 -10.62
N ALA A 36 -3.22 26.97 -11.06
CA ALA A 36 -4.20 27.93 -11.52
C ALA A 36 -5.06 27.40 -12.69
N GLU A 37 -6.36 27.64 -12.60
CA GLU A 37 -7.31 27.41 -13.68
C GLU A 37 -6.90 28.18 -14.94
N ARG A 38 -7.12 27.57 -16.11
CA ARG A 38 -6.82 28.21 -17.39
C ARG A 38 -7.91 29.24 -17.71
N PRO A 39 -7.56 30.45 -18.19
CA PRO A 39 -8.57 31.39 -18.64
C PRO A 39 -9.44 30.80 -19.77
N GLY A 40 -10.70 31.25 -19.84
CA GLY A 40 -11.67 30.80 -20.83
C GLY A 40 -12.34 29.46 -20.53
N THR A 41 -12.20 28.91 -19.31
CA THR A 41 -12.83 27.64 -18.92
C THR A 41 -14.10 27.84 -18.10
N LEU A 42 -15.02 26.88 -18.27
CA LEU A 42 -16.26 26.76 -17.50
C LEU A 42 -16.15 25.53 -16.58
N ARG A 43 -16.56 25.69 -15.32
CA ARG A 43 -16.59 24.59 -14.33
C ARG A 43 -17.91 24.56 -13.58
N ALA A 44 -18.27 23.37 -13.10
CA ALA A 44 -19.33 23.24 -12.11
C ALA A 44 -18.82 23.68 -10.74
N GLU A 45 -19.60 24.45 -10.02
CA GLU A 45 -19.31 24.93 -8.67
C GLU A 45 -20.34 24.33 -7.71
N PHE A 46 -19.89 23.93 -6.53
CA PHE A 46 -20.73 23.33 -5.50
C PHE A 46 -20.42 24.02 -4.17
N GLU A 47 -21.44 24.54 -3.49
CA GLU A 47 -21.25 25.24 -2.21
C GLU A 47 -20.77 24.29 -1.10
N SER A 48 -21.32 23.07 -1.03
CA SER A 48 -20.93 22.05 -0.05
C SER A 48 -21.27 20.63 -0.56
N PHE A 49 -20.56 19.64 -0.01
CA PHE A 49 -20.82 18.21 -0.20
C PHE A 49 -21.41 17.52 1.04
N ASP A 50 -21.79 18.27 2.09
CA ASP A 50 -22.28 17.71 3.36
C ASP A 50 -23.63 16.98 3.21
N HIS A 51 -24.46 17.43 2.26
CA HIS A 51 -25.78 16.87 1.97
C HIS A 51 -25.87 16.34 0.54
N LEU A 52 -25.23 15.20 0.27
CA LEU A 52 -25.14 14.58 -1.07
C LEU A 52 -26.48 14.43 -1.80
N ALA A 53 -27.58 14.21 -1.06
CA ALA A 53 -28.92 14.06 -1.64
C ALA A 53 -29.47 15.34 -2.31
N SER A 54 -28.97 16.52 -1.92
CA SER A 54 -29.41 17.83 -2.43
C SER A 54 -28.26 18.62 -3.07
N VAL A 55 -27.13 17.97 -3.41
CA VAL A 55 -25.94 18.66 -3.95
C VAL A 55 -26.22 19.39 -5.27
N LEU A 56 -27.17 18.88 -6.07
CA LEU A 56 -27.54 19.53 -7.32
C LEU A 56 -28.38 20.80 -7.12
N ASP A 57 -29.04 20.96 -5.97
CA ASP A 57 -29.89 22.12 -5.69
C ASP A 57 -29.06 23.41 -5.56
N ASN A 58 -27.79 23.26 -5.17
CA ASN A 58 -26.83 24.37 -5.03
C ASN A 58 -25.66 24.24 -6.03
N ALA A 59 -25.88 23.60 -7.18
CA ALA A 59 -24.88 23.49 -8.23
C ALA A 59 -24.91 24.73 -9.14
N GLY A 60 -23.77 25.39 -9.27
CA GLY A 60 -23.55 26.55 -10.13
C GLY A 60 -22.62 26.27 -11.30
N LEU A 61 -22.51 27.25 -12.21
CA LEU A 61 -21.49 27.27 -13.24
C LEU A 61 -20.60 28.49 -13.04
N GLY A 62 -19.31 28.22 -12.83
CA GLY A 62 -18.27 29.21 -12.77
C GLY A 62 -17.56 29.37 -14.11
N PHE A 63 -17.51 30.58 -14.63
CA PHE A 63 -16.70 30.91 -15.80
C PHE A 63 -15.52 31.78 -15.39
N LEU A 64 -14.30 31.38 -15.76
CA LEU A 64 -13.11 32.23 -15.67
C LEU A 64 -12.91 32.90 -17.04
N PRO A 65 -13.21 34.20 -17.22
CA PRO A 65 -13.01 34.86 -18.49
C PRO A 65 -11.53 34.92 -18.87
N ASP A 66 -11.27 34.99 -20.17
CA ASP A 66 -9.96 35.29 -20.73
C ASP A 66 -9.87 36.80 -21.01
N PHE A 67 -9.34 37.54 -20.03
CA PHE A 67 -9.23 38.99 -20.12
C PHE A 67 -8.00 39.40 -20.93
N ALA A 68 -8.17 40.38 -21.82
CA ALA A 68 -7.05 40.97 -22.54
C ALA A 68 -6.10 41.77 -21.62
N ALA A 69 -6.60 42.28 -20.49
CA ALA A 69 -5.83 43.04 -19.51
C ALA A 69 -5.27 42.10 -18.41
N PRO A 70 -3.94 42.00 -18.25
CA PRO A 70 -3.32 41.10 -17.27
C PRO A 70 -3.72 41.38 -15.81
N GLU A 71 -3.92 42.65 -15.45
CA GLU A 71 -4.29 43.05 -14.09
C GLU A 71 -5.69 42.55 -13.74
N SER A 72 -6.62 42.60 -14.70
CA SER A 72 -7.95 42.02 -14.55
C SER A 72 -7.90 40.49 -14.46
N GLN A 73 -7.06 39.85 -15.28
CA GLN A 73 -6.87 38.40 -15.24
C GLN A 73 -6.33 37.95 -13.88
N GLN A 74 -5.36 38.69 -13.36
CA GLN A 74 -4.73 38.40 -12.07
C GLN A 74 -5.74 38.51 -10.93
N ALA A 75 -6.56 39.55 -10.88
CA ALA A 75 -7.56 39.71 -9.82
C ALA A 75 -8.56 38.53 -9.77
N PHE A 76 -9.00 38.03 -10.93
CA PHE A 76 -9.89 36.86 -11.00
C PHE A 76 -9.18 35.54 -10.66
N ALA A 77 -7.93 35.38 -11.12
CA ALA A 77 -7.13 34.20 -10.80
C ALA A 77 -6.82 34.12 -9.29
N GLU A 78 -6.48 35.25 -8.66
CA GLU A 78 -6.25 35.34 -7.21
C GLU A 78 -7.51 35.00 -6.41
N ALA A 79 -8.68 35.49 -6.85
CA ALA A 79 -9.96 35.15 -6.20
C ALA A 79 -10.30 33.64 -6.28
N ARG A 80 -9.87 32.95 -7.36
CA ARG A 80 -10.10 31.49 -7.55
C ARG A 80 -9.05 30.60 -6.90
N HIS A 81 -7.88 31.15 -6.57
CA HIS A 81 -6.73 30.39 -6.06
C HIS A 81 -7.08 29.45 -4.89
N PRO A 82 -7.89 29.83 -3.88
CA PRO A 82 -8.26 28.91 -2.79
C PRO A 82 -9.00 27.65 -3.26
N GLU A 83 -9.83 27.75 -4.29
CA GLU A 83 -10.56 26.61 -4.85
C GLU A 83 -9.65 25.76 -5.74
N ASP A 84 -8.82 26.40 -6.56
CA ASP A 84 -7.82 25.72 -7.40
C ASP A 84 -6.84 24.93 -6.53
N MET A 85 -6.45 25.47 -5.37
CA MET A 85 -5.64 24.77 -4.36
C MET A 85 -6.31 23.51 -3.82
N LYS A 86 -7.62 23.58 -3.49
CA LYS A 86 -8.38 22.40 -3.03
C LYS A 86 -8.44 21.34 -4.12
N ASP A 87 -8.67 21.74 -5.36
CA ASP A 87 -8.73 20.81 -6.50
C ASP A 87 -7.37 20.21 -6.83
N ALA A 88 -6.30 21.00 -6.79
CA ALA A 88 -4.93 20.53 -6.92
C ALA A 88 -4.58 19.52 -5.82
N ALA A 89 -4.93 19.78 -4.57
CA ALA A 89 -4.73 18.84 -3.46
C ALA A 89 -5.49 17.52 -3.68
N ARG A 90 -6.74 17.56 -4.15
CA ARG A 90 -7.51 16.36 -4.50
C ARG A 90 -6.86 15.57 -5.65
N LYS A 91 -6.36 16.26 -6.68
CA LYS A 91 -5.68 15.63 -7.81
C LYS A 91 -4.35 15.00 -7.39
N LEU A 92 -3.57 15.68 -6.55
CA LEU A 92 -2.36 15.14 -5.93
C LEU A 92 -2.68 13.89 -5.11
N TYR A 93 -3.72 13.95 -4.27
CA TYR A 93 -4.17 12.78 -3.52
C TYR A 93 -4.46 11.60 -4.46
N VAL A 94 -5.20 11.82 -5.54
CA VAL A 94 -5.44 10.77 -6.54
C VAL A 94 -4.10 10.27 -7.07
N ALA A 95 -3.24 11.11 -7.64
CA ALA A 95 -1.98 10.70 -8.26
C ALA A 95 -1.06 9.90 -7.31
N LEU A 96 -0.89 10.36 -6.07
CA LEU A 96 0.02 9.77 -5.09
C LEU A 96 -0.49 8.44 -4.52
N THR A 97 -1.81 8.22 -4.52
CA THR A 97 -2.43 6.99 -3.97
C THR A 97 -2.71 5.92 -5.02
N ARG A 98 -2.15 6.03 -6.24
CA ARG A 98 -2.31 4.98 -7.28
C ARG A 98 -1.29 3.86 -7.15
N ALA A 99 -0.20 4.10 -6.43
CA ALA A 99 0.82 3.10 -6.19
C ALA A 99 0.33 2.07 -5.17
N ARG A 100 0.27 0.80 -5.58
CA ARG A 100 0.01 -0.31 -4.66
C ARG A 100 1.25 -0.65 -3.83
N ASP A 101 2.42 -0.66 -4.47
CA ASP A 101 3.64 -1.12 -3.82
C ASP A 101 4.79 -0.11 -3.90
N ARG A 102 4.96 0.57 -5.06
CA ARG A 102 6.02 1.57 -5.23
C ARG A 102 5.53 2.84 -5.89
N LEU A 103 5.75 3.95 -5.19
CA LEU A 103 5.55 5.30 -5.68
C LEU A 103 6.89 5.90 -6.10
N ILE A 104 7.00 6.34 -7.34
CA ILE A 104 8.17 7.05 -7.86
C ILE A 104 7.73 8.46 -8.20
N LEU A 105 8.33 9.46 -7.55
CA LEU A 105 8.04 10.86 -7.79
C LEU A 105 9.04 11.43 -8.79
N VAL A 106 8.55 11.97 -9.90
CA VAL A 106 9.38 12.72 -10.84
C VAL A 106 9.41 14.17 -10.39
N LEU A 107 10.41 14.50 -9.57
CA LEU A 107 10.51 15.80 -8.93
C LEU A 107 11.13 16.83 -9.89
N PRO A 108 10.47 18.00 -10.09
CA PRO A 108 11.11 19.10 -10.79
C PRO A 108 12.21 19.73 -9.91
N LYS A 109 13.18 20.37 -10.59
CA LYS A 109 14.26 21.11 -9.93
C LYS A 109 13.73 22.06 -8.85
N GLU A 110 14.57 22.30 -7.85
CA GLU A 110 14.28 23.27 -6.80
C GLU A 110 13.96 24.65 -7.35
N ARG A 111 13.12 25.38 -6.61
CA ARG A 111 12.75 26.76 -7.01
C ARG A 111 14.01 27.63 -6.96
N ARG A 112 14.21 28.45 -7.99
CA ARG A 112 15.28 29.46 -8.00
C ARG A 112 14.92 30.71 -7.20
N THR A 113 13.62 30.97 -7.04
CA THR A 113 13.06 32.14 -6.36
C THR A 113 11.98 31.70 -5.39
N ALA A 114 11.96 32.31 -4.21
CA ALA A 114 10.88 32.12 -3.24
C ALA A 114 9.55 32.60 -3.85
N ARG A 115 8.46 31.91 -3.51
CA ARG A 115 7.09 32.27 -3.88
C ARG A 115 6.31 32.63 -2.63
N THR A 116 5.38 33.57 -2.76
CA THR A 116 4.48 33.97 -1.68
C THR A 116 3.33 32.97 -1.48
N GLN A 117 2.99 32.20 -2.51
CA GLN A 117 1.97 31.16 -2.47
C GLN A 117 2.32 29.99 -3.43
N PRO A 118 1.73 28.81 -3.24
CA PRO A 118 1.92 27.68 -4.16
C PRO A 118 1.38 27.98 -5.56
N GLU A 119 2.20 27.75 -6.58
CA GLU A 119 1.83 27.94 -8.00
C GLU A 119 1.80 26.61 -8.77
N ARG A 120 2.62 25.65 -8.36
CA ARG A 120 2.74 24.33 -9.00
C ARG A 120 2.37 23.20 -8.06
N MET A 121 2.02 22.04 -8.60
CA MET A 121 1.65 20.86 -7.80
C MET A 121 2.72 20.48 -6.75
N ILE A 122 4.01 20.52 -7.12
CA ILE A 122 5.14 20.29 -6.22
C ILE A 122 5.18 21.30 -5.06
N ASP A 123 4.64 22.49 -5.28
CA ASP A 123 4.67 23.55 -4.28
C ASP A 123 3.75 23.24 -3.11
N ILE A 124 2.64 22.53 -3.34
CA ILE A 124 1.79 22.02 -2.28
C ILE A 124 2.58 21.06 -1.38
N LEU A 125 3.35 20.14 -1.97
CA LEU A 125 4.14 19.17 -1.21
C LEU A 125 5.26 19.84 -0.42
N ARG A 126 5.98 20.79 -1.03
CA ARG A 126 7.04 21.55 -0.35
C ARG A 126 6.49 22.44 0.76
N ASP A 127 5.47 23.24 0.47
CA ASP A 127 5.06 24.33 1.34
C ASP A 127 4.10 23.85 2.45
N HIS A 128 3.20 22.92 2.15
CA HIS A 128 2.24 22.41 3.15
C HIS A 128 2.73 21.15 3.85
N ALA A 129 3.46 20.30 3.15
CA ALA A 129 3.90 19.03 3.69
C ALA A 129 5.40 19.01 4.02
N GLY A 130 6.12 20.11 3.83
CA GLY A 130 7.55 20.20 4.19
C GLY A 130 8.44 19.25 3.38
N LEU A 131 8.05 18.93 2.14
CA LEU A 131 8.81 18.03 1.28
C LEU A 131 10.24 18.55 1.09
N SER A 132 11.22 17.75 1.52
CA SER A 132 12.64 17.98 1.28
C SER A 132 13.31 16.66 0.86
N VAL A 133 14.39 16.79 0.10
CA VAL A 133 15.10 15.66 -0.51
C VAL A 133 16.58 15.79 -0.17
N ASN A 134 17.14 14.77 0.48
CA ASN A 134 18.55 14.65 0.82
C ASN A 134 19.08 13.32 0.27
N ASP A 135 20.39 13.13 0.16
CA ASP A 135 20.94 11.85 -0.32
C ASP A 135 20.39 10.65 0.48
N GLY A 136 19.65 9.78 -0.20
CA GLY A 136 19.04 8.59 0.39
C GLY A 136 17.75 8.80 1.18
N GLU A 137 17.21 10.02 1.26
CA GLU A 137 16.06 10.31 2.12
C GLU A 137 15.11 11.36 1.51
N ILE A 138 13.81 11.10 1.66
CA ILE A 138 12.76 12.10 1.46
C ILE A 138 12.12 12.40 2.82
N SER A 139 12.04 13.67 3.17
CA SER A 139 11.40 14.14 4.39
C SER A 139 10.08 14.84 4.06
N LEU A 140 9.01 14.46 4.78
CA LEU A 140 7.62 14.89 4.56
C LEU A 140 6.86 14.85 5.90
N CYS A 141 6.06 15.87 6.20
CA CYS A 141 5.23 15.97 7.39
C CYS A 141 6.02 15.75 8.70
N GLY A 142 7.27 16.20 8.74
CA GLY A 142 8.18 16.03 9.89
C GLY A 142 8.69 14.59 10.08
N ARG A 143 8.51 13.70 9.09
CA ARG A 143 9.02 12.33 9.09
C ARG A 143 9.99 12.13 7.92
N ALA A 144 11.05 11.39 8.19
CA ALA A 144 12.02 10.95 7.20
C ALA A 144 11.66 9.56 6.67
N PHE A 145 11.84 9.36 5.37
CA PHE A 145 11.65 8.09 4.67
C PHE A 145 12.89 7.80 3.84
N GLU A 146 13.46 6.61 3.98
CA GLU A 146 14.53 6.15 3.10
C GLU A 146 14.01 6.11 1.65
N ALA A 147 14.76 6.72 0.74
CA ALA A 147 14.36 6.85 -0.64
C ALA A 147 15.57 6.83 -1.57
N ARG A 148 15.46 6.08 -2.67
CA ARG A 148 16.46 6.13 -3.74
C ARG A 148 16.25 7.37 -4.59
N ILE A 149 17.27 8.21 -4.64
CA ILE A 149 17.24 9.46 -5.40
C ILE A 149 18.20 9.33 -6.57
N PHE A 150 17.70 9.68 -7.75
CA PHE A 150 18.45 9.66 -8.99
C PHE A 150 18.28 11.00 -9.67
N ASP A 151 19.37 11.58 -10.13
CA ASP A 151 19.29 12.71 -11.05
C ASP A 151 18.64 12.25 -12.36
N GLY A 152 17.61 12.97 -12.79
CA GLY A 152 16.98 12.75 -14.07
C GLY A 152 17.98 12.99 -15.21
N ASN A 153 17.96 12.12 -16.23
CA ASN A 153 18.86 12.24 -17.36
C ASN A 153 18.62 13.58 -18.09
N VAL A 154 19.67 14.42 -18.24
CA VAL A 154 19.56 15.78 -18.82
C VAL A 154 19.41 15.74 -20.34
N GLU A 155 19.77 14.61 -20.96
CA GLU A 155 19.59 14.39 -22.40
C GLU A 155 18.10 14.26 -22.70
N SER A 156 17.54 15.35 -23.25
CA SER A 156 16.28 15.27 -23.97
C SER A 156 16.48 14.26 -25.11
N PRO A 157 15.59 13.28 -25.32
CA PRO A 157 15.70 12.43 -26.49
C PRO A 157 15.77 13.33 -27.73
N ASP A 158 16.73 13.07 -28.63
CA ASP A 158 16.89 13.85 -29.86
C ASP A 158 15.52 14.09 -30.47
N SER A 159 15.20 15.37 -30.72
CA SER A 159 13.90 15.77 -31.25
C SER A 159 13.72 15.13 -32.62
N ALA A 160 13.06 13.98 -32.67
CA ALA A 160 12.69 13.35 -33.92
C ALA A 160 11.74 14.33 -34.63
N GLY A 161 12.19 14.87 -35.76
CA GLY A 161 11.44 15.83 -36.56
C GLY A 161 10.02 15.32 -36.80
N ILE A 162 9.04 16.24 -36.72
CA ILE A 162 7.63 15.94 -36.96
C ILE A 162 7.51 15.45 -38.41
N ILE A 163 7.33 14.15 -38.60
CA ILE A 163 6.95 13.57 -39.88
C ILE A 163 5.43 13.51 -39.88
N GLU A 164 4.77 14.31 -40.72
CA GLU A 164 3.36 14.11 -41.03
C GLU A 164 3.21 12.73 -41.67
N ASN A 165 2.63 11.77 -40.94
CA ASN A 165 2.18 10.54 -41.56
C ASN A 165 0.89 10.01 -40.93
N VAL A 166 -0.03 9.65 -41.81
CA VAL A 166 -1.36 9.11 -41.54
C VAL A 166 -1.21 7.64 -41.20
N GLY A 167 -1.00 7.36 -39.91
CA GLY A 167 -0.84 6.01 -39.36
C GLY A 167 -0.24 6.12 -37.96
N TYR A 168 -0.80 5.39 -37.00
CA TYR A 168 -0.42 5.46 -35.58
C TYR A 168 1.09 5.57 -35.39
N ALA A 169 1.56 6.67 -34.79
CA ALA A 169 2.97 6.91 -34.56
C ALA A 169 3.54 5.84 -33.63
N LEU A 170 4.43 5.00 -34.15
CA LEU A 170 5.29 4.13 -33.36
C LEU A 170 6.55 4.92 -33.01
N PHE A 171 6.74 5.23 -31.73
CA PHE A 171 7.95 5.91 -31.26
C PHE A 171 9.09 4.88 -31.07
N GLY A 172 10.25 5.14 -31.69
CA GLY A 172 11.51 4.40 -31.49
C GLY A 172 11.86 3.37 -32.56
N GLU A 173 13.16 3.05 -32.70
CA GLU A 173 13.63 1.96 -33.56
C GLU A 173 13.39 0.59 -32.89
N ARG A 174 12.89 -0.37 -33.66
CA ARG A 174 12.66 -1.75 -33.19
C ARG A 174 14.01 -2.45 -32.98
N ARG A 175 14.55 -2.37 -31.76
CA ARG A 175 15.75 -3.11 -31.37
C ARG A 175 15.41 -4.54 -30.96
N VAL A 176 16.30 -5.48 -31.28
CA VAL A 176 16.22 -6.85 -30.72
C VAL A 176 16.43 -6.71 -29.21
N LEU A 177 15.44 -7.16 -28.43
CA LEU A 177 15.58 -7.25 -26.97
C LEU A 177 16.77 -8.16 -26.67
N SER A 178 17.85 -7.57 -26.14
CA SER A 178 18.86 -8.37 -25.45
C SER A 178 18.14 -9.05 -24.30
N LEU A 179 17.93 -10.37 -24.41
CA LEU A 179 17.34 -11.16 -23.34
C LEU A 179 18.39 -11.29 -22.23
N THR A 180 18.61 -10.21 -21.48
CA THR A 180 19.17 -10.33 -20.13
C THR A 180 18.30 -11.32 -19.37
N GLY A 181 18.92 -12.24 -18.64
CA GLY A 181 18.20 -13.17 -17.76
C GLY A 181 17.24 -12.36 -16.91
N LYS A 182 15.93 -12.58 -17.08
CA LYS A 182 14.91 -11.87 -16.32
C LYS A 182 15.02 -12.34 -14.87
N THR A 183 15.51 -11.48 -13.98
CA THR A 183 15.30 -11.69 -12.55
C THR A 183 13.86 -11.36 -12.25
N ALA A 184 13.19 -12.21 -11.46
CA ALA A 184 11.83 -11.91 -11.02
C ALA A 184 11.86 -10.59 -10.24
N TRP A 185 11.17 -9.56 -10.75
CA TRP A 185 11.07 -8.26 -10.10
C TRP A 185 10.48 -8.39 -8.69
N ARG A 186 9.49 -9.26 -8.53
CA ARG A 186 8.93 -9.65 -7.24
C ARG A 186 9.08 -11.13 -6.98
N ARG A 187 9.37 -11.43 -5.73
CA ARG A 187 9.26 -12.77 -5.16
C ARG A 187 8.30 -12.67 -3.97
N SER A 188 7.31 -13.55 -3.91
CA SER A 188 6.58 -13.74 -2.65
C SER A 188 7.33 -14.79 -1.83
N PRO A 189 7.27 -14.73 -0.49
CA PRO A 189 7.83 -15.77 0.38
C PRO A 189 7.33 -17.17 0.03
N SER A 190 6.05 -17.29 -0.38
CA SER A 190 5.48 -18.55 -0.86
C SER A 190 6.07 -19.08 -2.17
N THR A 191 6.68 -18.23 -3.01
CA THR A 191 7.31 -18.61 -4.28
C THR A 191 8.81 -18.94 -4.11
N PHE A 192 9.45 -18.40 -3.07
CA PHE A 192 10.89 -18.58 -2.79
C PHE A 192 11.19 -19.71 -1.81
N ALA A 193 10.18 -20.11 -1.04
CA ALA A 193 10.20 -21.24 -0.13
C ALA A 193 10.81 -22.50 -0.78
N ASN A 194 12.07 -22.81 -0.47
CA ASN A 194 12.61 -24.14 -0.73
C ASN A 194 11.81 -25.14 0.12
N PRO A 195 11.52 -26.35 -0.40
CA PRO A 195 10.97 -27.41 0.43
C PRO A 195 11.90 -27.61 1.62
N ILE A 196 11.35 -27.48 2.82
CA ILE A 196 12.06 -27.80 4.06
C ILE A 196 11.79 -29.28 4.30
N ASP A 197 12.84 -30.11 4.15
CA ASP A 197 12.76 -31.56 4.29
C ASP A 197 12.70 -32.02 5.77
N GLU A 198 12.95 -31.11 6.72
CA GLU A 198 12.82 -31.42 8.14
C GLU A 198 11.36 -31.63 8.54
N PRO A 199 11.03 -32.71 9.28
CA PRO A 199 9.72 -32.85 9.89
C PRO A 199 9.49 -31.64 10.81
N ALA A 200 8.33 -30.99 10.68
CA ALA A 200 7.96 -29.85 11.50
C ALA A 200 8.26 -30.18 12.97
N SER A 201 9.26 -29.50 13.54
CA SER A 201 9.68 -29.72 14.92
C SER A 201 8.46 -29.70 15.85
N HIS A 202 8.43 -30.60 16.86
CA HIS A 202 7.29 -30.84 17.78
C HIS A 202 6.29 -29.67 17.84
N LEU A 203 5.19 -29.80 17.08
CA LEU A 203 4.16 -28.78 17.02
C LEU A 203 3.42 -28.76 18.37
N THR A 204 3.38 -27.62 19.03
CA THR A 204 2.60 -27.45 20.26
C THR A 204 1.33 -26.67 19.94
N THR A 205 0.17 -27.25 20.20
CA THR A 205 -1.13 -26.63 19.93
C THR A 205 -1.80 -26.16 21.21
N TYR A 206 -2.21 -24.90 21.24
CA TYR A 206 -2.91 -24.23 22.33
C TYR A 206 -4.36 -23.96 21.96
N ASN A 207 -5.26 -24.06 22.92
CA ASN A 207 -6.67 -23.71 22.74
C ASN A 207 -6.88 -22.22 23.01
N LEU A 208 -7.46 -21.50 22.05
CA LEU A 208 -7.80 -20.08 22.11
C LEU A 208 -9.32 -19.83 22.26
N GLY A 209 -10.11 -20.88 22.43
CA GLY A 209 -11.55 -20.82 22.62
C GLY A 209 -12.34 -21.53 21.53
N SER A 210 -13.54 -21.04 21.29
CA SER A 210 -14.47 -21.66 20.34
C SER A 210 -14.04 -21.48 18.88
N PRO A 211 -14.31 -22.47 18.02
CA PRO A 211 -14.33 -22.32 16.56
C PRO A 211 -15.18 -21.13 16.10
N ILE A 212 -14.70 -20.37 15.13
CA ILE A 212 -15.51 -19.34 14.47
C ILE A 212 -16.39 -20.02 13.40
N SER A 213 -17.70 -19.85 13.52
CA SER A 213 -18.72 -20.49 12.70
C SER A 213 -19.26 -19.52 11.64
N ASP A 214 -18.48 -19.24 10.59
CA ASP A 214 -18.96 -18.43 9.46
C ASP A 214 -19.32 -19.28 8.24
N ARG A 215 -20.58 -19.15 7.81
CA ARG A 215 -21.09 -19.68 6.53
C ARG A 215 -21.63 -18.56 5.62
N ALA A 216 -21.52 -17.29 6.03
CA ALA A 216 -22.13 -16.16 5.33
C ALA A 216 -21.38 -15.81 4.03
N LEU A 217 -20.04 -15.88 4.06
CA LEU A 217 -19.21 -15.66 2.88
C LEU A 217 -18.92 -16.97 2.16
N ALA A 218 -19.50 -17.14 0.98
CA ALA A 218 -19.34 -18.34 0.15
C ALA A 218 -17.96 -18.46 -0.49
N ASP A 219 -17.30 -17.33 -0.78
CA ASP A 219 -15.93 -17.31 -1.31
C ASP A 219 -14.91 -17.43 -0.15
N PRO A 220 -14.11 -18.50 -0.09
CA PRO A 220 -13.08 -18.67 0.95
C PRO A 220 -12.06 -17.54 1.00
N ALA A 221 -11.72 -16.92 -0.14
CA ALA A 221 -10.73 -15.85 -0.18
C ALA A 221 -11.27 -14.54 0.39
N ALA A 222 -12.49 -14.14 -0.01
CA ALA A 222 -13.20 -13.01 0.58
C ALA A 222 -13.40 -13.21 2.09
N ARG A 223 -13.76 -14.43 2.52
CA ARG A 223 -13.90 -14.78 3.94
C ARG A 223 -12.60 -14.59 4.71
N GLY A 224 -11.48 -15.11 4.20
CA GLY A 224 -10.17 -14.91 4.83
C GLY A 224 -9.81 -13.43 4.97
N THR A 225 -10.00 -12.64 3.92
CA THR A 225 -9.73 -11.20 3.94
C THR A 225 -10.58 -10.48 4.99
N ALA A 226 -11.88 -10.80 5.06
CA ALA A 226 -12.81 -10.23 6.04
C ALA A 226 -12.42 -10.59 7.48
N TRP A 227 -12.05 -11.86 7.72
CA TRP A 227 -11.63 -12.34 9.03
C TRP A 227 -10.33 -11.68 9.51
N HIS A 228 -9.30 -11.56 8.64
CA HIS A 228 -8.05 -10.88 8.98
C HIS A 228 -8.29 -9.42 9.35
N LEU A 229 -9.10 -8.71 8.55
CA LEU A 229 -9.47 -7.32 8.81
C LEU A 229 -10.20 -7.17 10.15
N ALA A 230 -11.23 -7.99 10.40
CA ALA A 230 -11.97 -7.95 11.65
C ALA A 230 -11.07 -8.24 12.85
N PHE A 231 -10.26 -9.30 12.78
CA PHE A 231 -9.35 -9.70 13.85
C PHE A 231 -8.37 -8.58 14.21
N ARG A 232 -7.71 -7.97 13.21
CA ARG A 232 -6.81 -6.83 13.41
C ARG A 232 -7.51 -5.66 14.10
N VAL A 233 -8.67 -5.26 13.57
CA VAL A 233 -9.41 -4.09 14.08
C VAL A 233 -9.87 -4.33 15.52
N LEU A 234 -10.37 -5.52 15.84
CA LEU A 234 -10.85 -5.84 17.19
C LEU A 234 -9.73 -5.80 18.25
N VAL A 235 -8.48 -6.07 17.85
CA VAL A 235 -7.31 -5.95 18.74
C VAL A 235 -6.77 -4.52 18.80
N GLN A 236 -6.56 -3.87 17.65
CA GLN A 236 -5.86 -2.57 17.59
C GLN A 236 -6.78 -1.36 17.76
N HIS A 237 -8.04 -1.48 17.35
CA HIS A 237 -9.03 -0.40 17.30
C HIS A 237 -10.42 -0.90 17.72
N PRO A 238 -10.58 -1.38 18.97
CA PRO A 238 -11.87 -1.85 19.46
C PRO A 238 -12.95 -0.77 19.40
N ASP A 239 -12.56 0.51 19.40
CA ASP A 239 -13.43 1.67 19.18
C ASP A 239 -14.13 1.69 17.80
N LYS A 240 -13.62 0.92 16.83
CA LYS A 240 -14.17 0.81 15.47
C LYS A 240 -14.96 -0.48 15.25
N ALA A 241 -15.20 -1.28 16.30
CA ALA A 241 -15.92 -2.56 16.18
C ALA A 241 -17.30 -2.41 15.50
N ASP A 242 -18.03 -1.33 15.80
CA ASP A 242 -19.35 -1.06 15.21
C ASP A 242 -19.34 -0.84 13.69
N GLN A 243 -18.17 -0.56 13.09
CA GLN A 243 -18.01 -0.35 11.65
C GLN A 243 -17.70 -1.65 10.89
N LEU A 244 -17.38 -2.74 11.60
CA LEU A 244 -16.90 -3.97 10.98
C LEU A 244 -17.95 -4.72 10.17
N GLU A 245 -19.21 -4.68 10.60
CA GLU A 245 -20.31 -5.32 9.86
C GLU A 245 -20.41 -4.73 8.45
N ALA A 246 -20.39 -3.40 8.33
CA ALA A 246 -20.43 -2.71 7.04
C ALA A 246 -19.14 -2.90 6.21
N ALA A 247 -17.98 -2.95 6.86
CA ALA A 247 -16.68 -3.05 6.18
C ALA A 247 -16.36 -4.48 5.68
N THR A 248 -16.84 -5.50 6.39
CA THR A 248 -16.48 -6.91 6.14
C THR A 248 -17.62 -7.74 5.58
N GLY A 249 -18.87 -7.31 5.78
CA GLY A 249 -20.06 -8.12 5.47
C GLY A 249 -20.28 -9.29 6.43
N LEU A 250 -19.50 -9.38 7.52
CA LEU A 250 -19.65 -10.44 8.52
C LEU A 250 -20.82 -10.14 9.48
N PRO A 251 -21.64 -11.14 9.81
CA PRO A 251 -22.69 -11.00 10.82
C PRO A 251 -22.11 -10.66 12.20
N LYS A 252 -22.89 -9.96 13.05
CA LYS A 252 -22.49 -9.60 14.41
C LYS A 252 -22.09 -10.80 15.28
N ASP A 253 -22.78 -11.93 15.14
CA ASP A 253 -22.46 -13.15 15.90
C ASP A 253 -21.04 -13.65 15.56
N THR A 254 -20.71 -13.70 14.26
CA THR A 254 -19.37 -14.05 13.78
C THR A 254 -18.32 -13.05 14.24
N LEU A 255 -18.63 -11.74 14.23
CA LEU A 255 -17.71 -10.72 14.75
C LEU A 255 -17.45 -10.90 16.25
N GLY A 256 -18.46 -11.29 17.03
CA GLY A 256 -18.30 -11.61 18.45
C GLY A 256 -17.43 -12.85 18.70
N GLU A 257 -17.55 -13.88 17.86
CA GLU A 257 -16.66 -15.06 17.91
C GLU A 257 -15.21 -14.68 17.58
N ILE A 258 -15.00 -13.86 16.53
CA ILE A 258 -13.68 -13.34 16.17
C ILE A 258 -13.11 -12.50 17.31
N GLU A 259 -13.90 -11.63 17.93
CA GLU A 259 -13.46 -10.79 19.05
C GLU A 259 -13.00 -11.63 20.25
N ALA A 260 -13.76 -12.65 20.61
CA ALA A 260 -13.42 -13.54 21.71
C ALA A 260 -12.09 -14.25 21.46
N GLN A 261 -11.89 -14.79 20.26
CA GLN A 261 -10.65 -15.45 19.88
C GLN A 261 -9.46 -14.48 19.78
N ALA A 262 -9.69 -13.27 19.25
CA ALA A 262 -8.68 -12.22 19.16
C ALA A 262 -8.19 -11.78 20.55
N ARG A 263 -9.10 -11.64 21.50
CA ARG A 263 -8.78 -11.35 22.90
C ARG A 263 -8.01 -12.49 23.56
N ALA A 264 -8.40 -13.75 23.29
CA ALA A 264 -7.69 -14.92 23.80
C ALA A 264 -6.26 -15.01 23.27
N LEU A 265 -6.04 -14.77 21.97
CA LEU A 265 -4.70 -14.72 21.39
C LEU A 265 -3.87 -13.59 22.00
N ALA A 266 -4.42 -12.38 22.10
CA ALA A 266 -3.72 -11.23 22.69
C ALA A 266 -3.33 -11.48 24.15
N SER A 267 -4.22 -12.09 24.95
CA SER A 267 -3.93 -12.49 26.34
C SER A 267 -2.82 -13.53 26.38
N TRP A 268 -2.90 -14.58 25.56
CA TRP A 268 -1.88 -15.62 25.50
C TRP A 268 -0.51 -15.04 25.12
N LEU A 269 -0.45 -14.14 24.13
CA LEU A 269 0.78 -13.46 23.72
C LEU A 269 1.36 -12.61 24.86
N SER A 270 0.51 -11.86 25.56
CA SER A 270 0.91 -11.07 26.73
C SER A 270 1.48 -11.96 27.84
N ASP A 271 0.85 -13.11 28.11
CA ASP A 271 1.32 -14.08 29.11
C ASP A 271 2.67 -14.70 28.73
N GLN A 272 2.97 -14.81 27.44
CA GLN A 272 4.28 -15.23 26.92
C GLN A 272 5.32 -14.09 26.90
N GLY A 273 4.96 -12.88 27.34
CA GLY A 273 5.86 -11.72 27.41
C GLY A 273 5.98 -10.92 26.10
N PHE A 274 5.04 -11.05 25.18
CA PHE A 274 4.94 -10.20 23.99
C PHE A 274 3.95 -9.07 24.25
N ASP A 275 4.45 -7.84 24.41
CA ASP A 275 3.69 -6.66 24.82
C ASP A 275 3.31 -5.74 23.65
N ARG A 276 3.91 -5.94 22.47
CA ARG A 276 3.67 -5.16 21.26
C ARG A 276 3.24 -6.06 20.11
N LEU A 277 2.11 -5.73 19.48
CA LEU A 277 1.53 -6.51 18.40
C LEU A 277 1.52 -5.69 17.10
N HIS A 278 2.24 -6.15 16.09
CA HIS A 278 2.30 -5.53 14.77
C HIS A 278 1.50 -6.37 13.78
N PHE A 279 0.26 -5.97 13.52
CA PHE A 279 -0.59 -6.63 12.54
C PHE A 279 -0.33 -6.12 11.12
N GLU A 280 -0.43 -7.01 10.14
CA GLU A 280 -0.29 -6.72 8.71
C GLU A 280 1.02 -5.95 8.43
N LEU A 281 2.11 -6.43 9.03
CA LEU A 281 3.41 -5.76 9.01
C LEU A 281 4.07 -5.95 7.62
N PRO A 282 4.23 -4.89 6.82
CA PRO A 282 4.96 -4.99 5.57
C PRO A 282 6.46 -5.11 5.87
N ILE A 283 7.11 -6.08 5.26
CA ILE A 283 8.57 -6.25 5.26
C ILE A 283 9.03 -6.34 3.80
N GLN A 284 10.10 -5.62 3.48
CA GLN A 284 10.71 -5.64 2.15
C GLN A 284 12.20 -5.97 2.29
N GLU A 285 12.66 -6.94 1.50
CA GLU A 285 14.09 -7.18 1.28
C GLU A 285 14.44 -6.89 -0.18
N VAL A 286 15.59 -6.25 -0.40
CA VAL A 286 16.20 -6.15 -1.72
C VAL A 286 17.43 -7.05 -1.79
N ALA A 287 17.37 -8.07 -2.63
CA ALA A 287 18.50 -8.96 -2.87
C ALA A 287 19.63 -8.26 -3.66
N ALA A 288 20.83 -8.82 -3.61
CA ALA A 288 22.01 -8.26 -4.29
C ALA A 288 21.87 -8.15 -5.82
N ASP A 289 21.00 -8.96 -6.43
CA ASP A 289 20.66 -8.91 -7.86
C ASP A 289 19.61 -7.83 -8.20
N GLY A 290 19.18 -7.04 -7.20
CA GLY A 290 18.17 -6.00 -7.32
C GLY A 290 16.73 -6.52 -7.28
N SER A 291 16.51 -7.83 -7.12
CA SER A 291 15.16 -8.37 -6.94
C SER A 291 14.60 -8.04 -5.56
N GLU A 292 13.29 -7.87 -5.48
CA GLU A 292 12.62 -7.49 -4.24
C GLU A 292 11.70 -8.58 -3.75
N THR A 293 11.83 -8.91 -2.48
CA THR A 293 10.93 -9.81 -1.76
C THR A 293 10.04 -8.95 -0.87
N ASN A 294 8.75 -8.93 -1.17
CA ASN A 294 7.76 -8.23 -0.36
C ASN A 294 6.93 -9.26 0.41
N ALA A 295 6.84 -9.06 1.71
CA ALA A 295 6.07 -9.88 2.63
C ALA A 295 5.12 -9.00 3.43
N ILE A 296 3.93 -9.53 3.72
CA ILE A 296 3.05 -8.97 4.74
C ILE A 296 2.88 -10.07 5.76
N ILE A 297 3.33 -9.81 6.99
CA ILE A 297 3.20 -10.74 8.10
C ILE A 297 1.90 -10.41 8.82
N ASP A 298 0.97 -11.37 8.91
CA ASP A 298 -0.35 -11.15 9.52
C ASP A 298 -0.22 -10.59 10.94
N LEU A 299 0.69 -11.16 11.75
CA LEU A 299 1.02 -10.66 13.07
C LEU A 299 2.49 -10.96 13.44
N LEU A 300 3.24 -9.91 13.77
CA LEU A 300 4.52 -10.01 14.48
C LEU A 300 4.30 -9.56 15.93
N ALA A 301 4.39 -10.50 16.87
CA ALA A 301 4.35 -10.23 18.30
C ALA A 301 5.78 -9.98 18.81
N ALA A 302 6.00 -8.84 19.46
CA ALA A 302 7.29 -8.39 19.93
C ALA A 302 7.27 -8.23 21.46
N GLY A 303 8.28 -8.82 22.11
CA GLY A 303 8.62 -8.58 23.50
C GLY A 303 9.86 -7.69 23.61
N GLN A 304 10.54 -7.74 24.76
CA GLN A 304 11.75 -6.96 24.99
C GLN A 304 12.88 -7.38 24.05
N ASN A 305 13.27 -8.67 24.08
CA ASN A 305 14.34 -9.24 23.25
C ASN A 305 13.89 -10.43 22.39
N SER A 306 12.57 -10.59 22.22
CA SER A 306 11.98 -11.73 21.52
C SER A 306 10.94 -11.31 20.49
N LEU A 307 10.83 -12.10 19.43
CA LEU A 307 9.83 -11.99 18.38
C LEU A 307 9.10 -13.33 18.21
N LEU A 308 7.82 -13.29 17.88
CA LEU A 308 7.02 -14.44 17.47
C LEU A 308 6.22 -14.06 16.23
N ILE A 309 6.36 -14.85 15.18
CA ILE A 309 5.64 -14.67 13.92
C ILE A 309 4.37 -15.51 14.02
N VAL A 310 3.22 -14.88 13.77
CA VAL A 310 1.91 -15.53 13.78
C VAL A 310 1.22 -15.26 12.44
N ASP A 311 0.83 -16.31 11.76
CA ASP A 311 0.02 -16.26 10.55
C ASP A 311 -1.42 -16.69 10.86
N HIS A 312 -2.40 -16.08 10.22
CA HIS A 312 -3.83 -16.34 10.44
C HIS A 312 -4.40 -17.18 9.30
N LYS A 313 -5.14 -18.23 9.64
CA LYS A 313 -5.77 -19.12 8.66
C LYS A 313 -7.24 -19.37 9.01
N SER A 314 -8.13 -18.95 8.11
CA SER A 314 -9.59 -19.06 8.19
C SER A 314 -10.19 -20.28 7.49
N GLY A 315 -9.34 -21.18 6.98
CA GLY A 315 -9.78 -22.46 6.43
C GLY A 315 -9.72 -23.56 7.48
N ALA A 316 -10.60 -24.56 7.34
CA ALA A 316 -10.63 -25.74 8.22
C ALA A 316 -9.26 -26.42 8.31
N CYS A 317 -8.95 -26.95 9.49
CA CYS A 317 -7.67 -27.56 9.81
C CYS A 317 -7.85 -28.89 10.58
N PRO A 318 -8.32 -29.95 9.90
CA PRO A 318 -8.56 -31.25 10.55
C PRO A 318 -7.27 -31.92 11.03
N ASP A 319 -6.15 -31.64 10.37
CA ASP A 319 -4.82 -32.12 10.73
C ASP A 319 -3.85 -30.92 10.79
N PRO A 320 -3.66 -30.32 12.00
CA PRO A 320 -2.76 -29.20 12.19
C PRO A 320 -1.31 -29.49 11.82
N GLU A 321 -0.81 -30.71 12.02
CA GLU A 321 0.59 -31.03 11.70
C GLU A 321 0.82 -31.06 10.20
N ALA A 322 0.00 -31.80 9.45
CA ALA A 322 0.10 -31.87 8.00
C ALA A 322 -0.12 -30.49 7.35
N ARG A 323 -1.08 -29.71 7.88
CA ARG A 323 -1.38 -28.39 7.33
C ARG A 323 -0.33 -27.35 7.71
N PHE A 324 0.26 -27.41 8.90
CA PHE A 324 1.36 -26.52 9.28
C PHE A 324 2.58 -26.75 8.37
N ALA A 325 2.88 -28.00 8.03
CA ALA A 325 3.99 -28.34 7.13
C ALA A 325 3.88 -27.69 5.75
N THR A 326 2.66 -27.46 5.23
CA THR A 326 2.49 -26.78 3.93
C THR A 326 2.79 -25.28 3.97
N TYR A 327 2.67 -24.65 5.15
CA TYR A 327 2.99 -23.23 5.36
C TYR A 327 4.39 -23.00 5.94
N LEU A 328 5.04 -24.06 6.46
CA LEU A 328 6.37 -23.98 7.07
C LEU A 328 7.41 -23.27 6.18
N PRO A 329 7.52 -23.56 4.87
CA PRO A 329 8.46 -22.84 4.01
C PRO A 329 8.19 -21.32 3.92
N GLN A 330 6.92 -20.92 3.90
CA GLN A 330 6.54 -19.50 3.90
C GLN A 330 6.88 -18.83 5.24
N LEU A 331 6.57 -19.49 6.35
CA LEU A 331 6.87 -18.99 7.70
C LEU A 331 8.38 -18.91 7.96
N ALA A 332 9.16 -19.84 7.42
CA ALA A 332 10.61 -19.82 7.43
C ALA A 332 11.16 -18.61 6.66
N ALA A 333 10.63 -18.33 5.47
CA ALA A 333 10.99 -17.13 4.72
C ALA A 333 10.64 -15.82 5.45
N TYR A 334 9.51 -15.77 6.18
CA TYR A 334 9.22 -14.64 7.07
C TYR A 334 10.27 -14.52 8.18
N ALA A 335 10.67 -15.63 8.82
CA ALA A 335 11.68 -15.62 9.86
C ALA A 335 13.06 -15.15 9.35
N GLU A 336 13.45 -15.52 8.12
CA GLU A 336 14.68 -15.00 7.49
C GLU A 336 14.64 -13.48 7.30
N LEU A 337 13.54 -12.95 6.77
CA LEU A 337 13.35 -11.52 6.57
C LEU A 337 13.40 -10.75 7.90
N ILE A 338 12.68 -11.25 8.91
CA ILE A 338 12.65 -10.67 10.26
C ILE A 338 14.04 -10.70 10.92
N ARG A 339 14.81 -11.77 10.74
CA ARG A 339 16.16 -11.89 11.29
C ARG A 339 17.10 -10.84 10.71
N LYS A 340 16.98 -10.54 9.41
CA LYS A 340 17.78 -9.51 8.74
C LYS A 340 17.41 -8.10 9.21
N GLU A 341 16.11 -7.84 9.36
CA GLU A 341 15.59 -6.53 9.80
C GLU A 341 15.92 -6.24 11.28
N TRP A 342 15.83 -7.26 12.14
CA TRP A 342 16.09 -7.15 13.59
C TRP A 342 17.10 -8.20 14.08
N PRO A 343 18.40 -8.05 13.74
CA PRO A 343 19.44 -9.03 14.05
C PRO A 343 19.67 -9.23 15.57
N ASP A 344 19.36 -8.21 16.37
CA ASP A 344 19.55 -8.24 17.82
C ASP A 344 18.39 -8.93 18.58
N LYS A 345 17.30 -9.29 17.89
CA LYS A 345 16.13 -9.91 18.52
C LYS A 345 16.05 -11.41 18.24
N GLN A 346 15.73 -12.19 19.28
CA GLN A 346 15.57 -13.63 19.14
C GLN A 346 14.16 -13.98 18.62
N ILE A 347 14.07 -14.67 17.48
CA ILE A 347 12.80 -15.27 17.03
C ILE A 347 12.53 -16.53 17.86
N LYS A 348 11.51 -16.50 18.71
CA LYS A 348 11.14 -17.59 19.63
C LYS A 348 10.43 -18.74 18.92
N GLY A 349 9.76 -18.45 17.81
CA GLY A 349 9.05 -19.45 17.03
C GLY A 349 8.27 -18.84 15.88
N ILE A 350 7.56 -19.73 15.19
CA ILE A 350 6.59 -19.44 14.15
C ILE A 350 5.28 -20.15 14.51
N ALA A 351 4.16 -19.47 14.35
CA ALA A 351 2.87 -19.98 14.75
C ALA A 351 1.80 -19.75 13.68
N ILE A 352 0.77 -20.60 13.70
CA ILE A 352 -0.45 -20.42 12.90
C ILE A 352 -1.64 -20.39 13.85
N ASN A 353 -2.42 -19.32 13.76
CA ASN A 353 -3.74 -19.21 14.38
C ASN A 353 -4.77 -19.83 13.44
N TRP A 354 -5.28 -21.01 13.80
CA TRP A 354 -6.34 -21.72 13.11
C TRP A 354 -7.69 -21.16 13.55
N MET A 355 -8.11 -20.09 12.90
CA MET A 355 -9.30 -19.32 13.31
C MET A 355 -10.57 -20.17 13.31
N SER A 356 -10.70 -21.07 12.33
CA SER A 356 -11.84 -22.00 12.25
C SER A 356 -11.86 -23.07 13.33
N GLU A 357 -10.76 -23.32 14.02
CA GLU A 357 -10.67 -24.36 15.06
C GLU A 357 -10.56 -23.76 16.47
N GLY A 358 -10.29 -22.46 16.58
CA GLY A 358 -10.03 -21.84 17.89
C GLY A 358 -8.72 -22.31 18.51
N THR A 359 -7.70 -22.58 17.70
CA THR A 359 -6.41 -23.09 18.19
C THR A 359 -5.22 -22.35 17.59
N LEU A 360 -4.12 -22.32 18.34
CA LEU A 360 -2.82 -21.78 17.92
C LEU A 360 -1.81 -22.92 17.90
N SER A 361 -1.24 -23.22 16.74
CA SER A 361 -0.13 -24.16 16.64
C SER A 361 1.20 -23.42 16.55
N LEU A 362 2.14 -23.76 17.43
CA LEU A 362 3.46 -23.14 17.55
C LEU A 362 4.53 -24.17 17.25
N SER A 363 5.49 -23.80 16.40
CA SER A 363 6.72 -24.55 16.15
C SER A 363 7.94 -23.66 16.39
N ARG A 364 9.11 -24.29 16.62
CA ARG A 364 10.38 -23.56 16.64
C ARG A 364 10.73 -23.14 15.22
N VAL A 365 11.57 -22.11 15.10
CA VAL A 365 12.15 -21.75 13.81
C VAL A 365 13.09 -22.88 13.35
N PRO A 366 13.02 -23.36 12.10
CA PRO A 366 13.94 -24.36 11.56
C PRO A 366 15.40 -23.94 11.75
N GLN A 367 16.30 -24.89 12.05
CA GLN A 367 17.72 -24.55 12.28
C GLN A 367 18.37 -23.93 11.05
N GLU A 368 17.97 -24.36 9.85
CA GLU A 368 18.45 -23.85 8.56
C GLU A 368 18.23 -22.34 8.39
N VAL A 369 17.18 -21.80 9.00
CA VAL A 369 16.84 -20.36 9.01
C VAL A 369 17.65 -19.58 10.05
N LEU A 370 18.12 -20.26 11.11
CA LEU A 370 18.87 -19.65 12.20
C LEU A 370 20.39 -19.58 11.91
N THR A 371 20.89 -20.44 11.02
CA THR A 371 22.25 -20.36 10.45
C THR A 371 22.40 -19.24 9.43
#